data_AF-A0A0G1YW49-F1
#
_entry.id   AF-A0A0G1YW49-F1
#
_cell.length_a   1.000
_cell.length_b   1.000
_cell.length_c   1.000
_cell.angle_alpha   90.00
_cell.angle_beta   90.00
_cell.angle_gamma   90.00
#
_symmetry.space_group_name_H-M   'P 1'
#
loop_
_entity.id
_entity.type
_entity.pdbx_description
1 polymer ?
#
loop_
_entity_poly.entity_id
_entity_poly.type
_entity_poly.pdbx_seq_one_letter_code
_entity_poly.pdbx_strand_id
1 'polypeptide(L)'
;MRALFRYSRYGFAAAALLALATLQVSGAVSFFGLVPNLVLSALVALLFYFESFGEILLLSGAALGVLNWTRGVSWELVAFAGAVCAVFVLKRFSHWHFIIETALLAGAAAIVFALLADPAYLFLFPARFGVELLYVELAAFLSLGVLMLVYGPPQNETRRA
;
A
#
# COMPACT_ATOMS: atom_id res chain seq x y z
N MET A 1 -22.75 -17.56 7.92
CA MET A 1 -22.72 -16.07 7.87
C MET A 1 -21.31 -15.50 7.98
N ARG A 2 -20.48 -15.85 8.97
CA ARG A 2 -19.09 -15.34 9.09
C ARG A 2 -18.21 -15.56 7.84
N ALA A 3 -18.34 -16.71 7.16
CA ALA A 3 -17.60 -16.97 5.93
C ALA A 3 -18.01 -16.04 4.77
N LEU A 4 -19.31 -15.78 4.61
CA LEU A 4 -19.86 -14.88 3.58
C LEU A 4 -19.39 -13.42 3.77
N PHE A 5 -19.36 -12.94 5.02
CA PHE A 5 -18.77 -11.64 5.35
C PHE A 5 -17.25 -11.61 5.13
N ARG A 6 -16.54 -12.72 5.39
CA ARG A 6 -15.10 -12.81 5.11
C ARG A 6 -14.84 -12.65 3.60
N TYR A 7 -15.57 -13.42 2.78
CA TYR A 7 -15.45 -13.35 1.31
C TYR A 7 -15.80 -11.97 0.75
N SER A 8 -16.79 -11.25 1.31
CA SER A 8 -17.11 -9.89 0.84
C SER A 8 -16.02 -8.87 1.17
N ARG A 9 -15.35 -8.99 2.33
CA ARG A 9 -14.20 -8.13 2.69
C ARG A 9 -13.00 -8.36 1.77
N TYR A 10 -12.65 -9.61 1.48
CA TYR A 10 -11.56 -9.89 0.53
C TYR A 10 -11.92 -9.44 -0.89
N GLY A 11 -13.18 -9.66 -1.30
CA GLY A 11 -13.68 -9.23 -2.61
C GLY A 11 -13.61 -7.71 -2.79
N PHE A 12 -14.02 -6.93 -1.78
CA PHE A 12 -13.91 -5.49 -1.83
C PHE A 12 -12.45 -5.01 -1.85
N ALA A 13 -11.60 -5.56 -0.98
CA ALA A 13 -10.17 -5.20 -0.95
C ALA A 13 -9.47 -5.51 -2.29
N ALA A 14 -9.75 -6.67 -2.88
CA ALA A 14 -9.23 -7.05 -4.18
C ALA A 14 -9.75 -6.12 -5.29
N ALA A 15 -11.06 -5.84 -5.33
CA ALA A 15 -11.64 -4.93 -6.32
C ALA A 15 -11.07 -3.50 -6.20
N ALA A 16 -10.89 -3.01 -4.98
CA ALA A 16 -10.30 -1.69 -4.71
C ALA A 16 -8.83 -1.64 -5.18
N LEU A 17 -8.03 -2.67 -4.87
CA LEU A 17 -6.64 -2.75 -5.33
C LEU A 17 -6.54 -2.84 -6.86
N LEU A 18 -7.43 -3.61 -7.50
CA LEU A 18 -7.50 -3.68 -8.95
C LEU A 18 -7.85 -2.32 -9.57
N ALA A 19 -8.84 -1.61 -9.01
CA ALA A 19 -9.21 -0.27 -9.46
C ALA A 19 -8.07 0.75 -9.27
N LEU A 20 -7.32 0.67 -8.18
CA LEU A 20 -6.15 1.53 -7.96
C LEU A 20 -5.01 1.19 -8.91
N ALA A 21 -4.76 -0.10 -9.17
CA ALA A 21 -3.74 -0.54 -10.12
C ALA A 21 -4.08 -0.06 -11.54
N THR A 22 -5.34 -0.15 -11.97
CA THR A 22 -5.76 0.36 -13.29
C THR A 22 -5.68 1.88 -13.38
N LEU A 23 -6.09 2.61 -12.33
CA LEU A 23 -5.95 4.07 -12.26
C LEU A 23 -4.48 4.49 -12.34
N GLN A 24 -3.59 3.80 -11.63
CA GLN A 24 -2.15 4.09 -11.65
C GLN A 24 -1.55 3.83 -13.03
N VAL A 25 -1.89 2.72 -13.68
CA VAL A 25 -1.36 2.35 -15.01
C VAL A 25 -1.87 3.30 -16.10
N SER A 26 -3.14 3.72 -16.02
CA SER A 26 -3.72 4.65 -16.98
C SER A 26 -3.13 6.07 -16.92
N GLY A 27 -2.40 6.41 -15.85
CA GLY A 27 -1.90 7.77 -15.63
C GLY A 27 -3.01 8.79 -15.35
N ALA A 28 -4.25 8.34 -15.13
CA ALA A 28 -5.39 9.21 -14.84
C ALA A 28 -5.19 10.04 -13.58
N VAL A 29 -4.44 9.50 -12.62
CA VAL A 29 -3.99 10.22 -11.42
C VAL A 29 -2.52 10.55 -11.61
N SER A 30 -2.25 11.74 -12.15
CA SER A 30 -0.92 12.33 -12.15
C SER A 30 -0.98 13.71 -11.49
N PHE A 31 -0.03 13.97 -10.60
CA PHE A 31 0.12 15.26 -9.95
C PHE A 31 1.42 15.88 -10.43
N PHE A 32 1.34 16.98 -11.17
CA PHE A 32 2.53 17.64 -11.75
C PHE A 32 3.43 16.68 -12.56
N GLY A 33 2.84 15.71 -13.26
CA GLY A 33 3.57 14.69 -14.03
C GLY A 33 4.15 13.54 -13.20
N LEU A 34 3.85 13.47 -11.90
CA LEU A 34 4.22 12.38 -10.99
C LEU A 34 3.05 11.42 -10.80
N VAL A 35 3.32 10.13 -10.90
CA VAL A 35 2.34 9.07 -10.67
C VAL A 35 2.69 8.38 -9.35
N PRO A 36 1.99 8.68 -8.25
CA PRO A 36 2.27 8.06 -6.96
C PRO A 36 1.94 6.57 -6.96
N ASN A 37 2.62 5.80 -6.11
CA ASN A 37 2.36 4.37 -5.97
C ASN A 37 1.13 4.13 -5.08
N LEU A 38 -0.05 4.29 -5.69
CA LEU A 38 -1.36 4.16 -5.04
C LEU A 38 -1.58 2.74 -4.51
N VAL A 39 -1.10 1.73 -5.24
CA VAL A 39 -1.23 0.32 -4.83
C VAL A 39 -0.42 0.07 -3.55
N LEU A 40 0.83 0.55 -3.48
CA LEU A 40 1.64 0.43 -2.28
C LEU A 40 0.98 1.11 -1.08
N SER A 41 0.46 2.32 -1.29
CA SER A 41 -0.23 3.11 -0.26
C SER A 41 -1.46 2.39 0.30
N ALA A 42 -2.28 1.81 -0.59
CA ALA A 42 -3.47 1.07 -0.19
C ALA A 42 -3.13 -0.26 0.50
N LEU A 43 -2.08 -0.96 0.07
CA LEU A 43 -1.62 -2.17 0.75
C LEU A 43 -1.17 -1.87 2.18
N VAL A 44 -0.43 -0.79 2.40
CA VAL A 44 -0.05 -0.35 3.76
C VAL A 44 -1.28 -0.14 4.63
N ALA A 45 -2.31 0.54 4.13
CA ALA A 45 -3.56 0.74 4.87
C ALA A 45 -4.30 -0.60 5.13
N LEU A 46 -4.29 -1.53 4.17
CA LEU A 46 -4.89 -2.85 4.31
C LEU A 46 -4.17 -3.71 5.37
N LEU A 47 -2.87 -3.48 5.63
CA LEU A 47 -2.15 -4.18 6.69
C LEU A 47 -2.85 -4.03 8.04
N PHE A 48 -3.56 -2.93 8.32
CA PHE A 48 -4.26 -2.71 9.58
C PHE A 48 -5.57 -3.51 9.72
N TYR A 49 -6.09 -4.05 8.62
CA TYR A 49 -7.35 -4.79 8.57
C TYR A 49 -7.16 -6.29 8.35
N PHE A 50 -6.03 -6.69 7.76
CA PHE A 50 -5.69 -8.08 7.47
C PHE A 50 -4.45 -8.51 8.27
N GLU A 51 -4.61 -9.55 9.11
CA GLU A 51 -3.51 -10.07 9.94
C GLU A 51 -2.68 -11.15 9.22
N SER A 52 -3.26 -11.84 8.25
CA SER A 52 -2.60 -12.94 7.55
C SER A 52 -1.69 -12.42 6.44
N PHE A 53 -0.39 -12.71 6.56
CA PHE A 53 0.59 -12.45 5.51
C PHE A 53 0.18 -13.05 4.17
N GLY A 54 -0.40 -14.27 4.18
CA GLY A 54 -0.85 -14.93 2.96
C GLY A 54 -1.97 -14.18 2.24
N GLU A 55 -2.87 -13.53 2.98
CA GLU A 55 -3.96 -12.73 2.40
C GLU A 55 -3.42 -11.46 1.74
N ILE A 56 -2.48 -10.78 2.41
CA ILE A 56 -1.79 -9.61 1.87
C ILE A 56 -0.96 -9.99 0.63
N LEU A 57 -0.32 -11.17 0.64
CA LEU A 57 0.50 -11.63 -0.47
C LEU A 57 -0.35 -12.00 -1.69
N LEU A 58 -1.53 -12.61 -1.49
CA LEU A 58 -2.49 -12.86 -2.57
C LEU A 58 -3.04 -11.56 -3.17
N LEU A 59 -3.43 -10.60 -2.33
CA LEU A 59 -3.89 -9.28 -2.76
C LEU A 59 -2.79 -8.51 -3.50
N SER A 60 -1.55 -8.57 -3.00
CA SER A 60 -0.38 -7.99 -3.65
C SER A 60 -0.14 -8.64 -5.01
N GLY A 61 -0.18 -9.97 -5.09
CA GLY A 61 0.02 -10.71 -6.35
C GLY A 61 -1.03 -10.36 -7.41
N ALA A 62 -2.29 -10.23 -7.02
CA ALA A 62 -3.37 -9.81 -7.93
C ALA A 62 -3.15 -8.38 -8.46
N ALA A 63 -2.79 -7.44 -7.58
CA ALA A 63 -2.51 -6.06 -7.96
C ALA A 63 -1.27 -5.97 -8.87
N LEU A 64 -0.21 -6.73 -8.55
CA LEU A 64 0.99 -6.82 -9.36
C LEU A 64 0.73 -7.43 -10.73
N GLY A 65 -0.17 -8.41 -10.85
CA GLY A 65 -0.58 -8.97 -12.14
C GLY A 65 -1.11 -7.89 -13.10
N VAL A 66 -1.89 -6.93 -12.59
CA VAL A 66 -2.41 -5.80 -13.37
C VAL A 66 -1.32 -4.78 -13.69
N LEU A 67 -0.47 -4.45 -12.72
CA LEU A 67 0.68 -3.54 -12.94
C LEU A 67 1.65 -4.11 -13.99
N ASN A 68 1.87 -5.42 -13.96
CA ASN A 68 2.82 -6.13 -14.82
C ASN A 68 2.28 -6.37 -16.24
N TRP A 69 0.95 -6.43 -16.43
CA TRP A 69 0.32 -6.61 -17.75
C TRP A 69 0.75 -5.55 -18.77
N THR A 70 1.23 -4.39 -18.30
CA THR A 70 1.71 -3.31 -19.17
C THR A 70 3.23 -3.18 -19.28
N ARG A 71 4.04 -3.80 -18.41
CA ARG A 71 5.49 -3.55 -18.34
C ARG A 71 6.41 -4.78 -18.41
N GLY A 72 5.87 -6.01 -18.39
CA GLY A 72 6.70 -7.22 -18.31
C GLY A 72 7.38 -7.34 -16.93
N VAL A 73 7.78 -8.55 -16.52
CA VAL A 73 8.25 -8.82 -15.14
C VAL A 73 9.49 -7.98 -14.86
N SER A 74 9.29 -6.80 -14.29
CA SER A 74 10.32 -5.82 -14.01
C SER A 74 10.85 -6.05 -12.60
N TRP A 75 12.09 -5.67 -12.39
CA TRP A 75 12.72 -5.76 -11.08
C TRP A 75 11.97 -4.94 -10.00
N GLU A 76 11.15 -3.97 -10.43
CA GLU A 76 10.24 -3.17 -9.59
C GLU A 76 9.22 -4.04 -8.85
N LEU A 77 8.85 -5.21 -9.40
CA LEU A 77 7.97 -6.17 -8.74
C LEU A 77 8.65 -6.83 -7.53
N VAL A 78 9.96 -7.11 -7.66
CA VAL A 78 10.78 -7.64 -6.56
C VAL A 78 10.95 -6.58 -5.49
N ALA A 79 11.22 -5.33 -5.90
CA ALA A 79 11.27 -4.17 -5.00
C ALA A 79 9.95 -3.99 -4.23
N PHE A 80 8.82 -4.11 -4.92
CA PHE A 80 7.48 -4.01 -4.35
C PHE A 80 7.21 -5.12 -3.32
N ALA A 81 7.47 -6.37 -3.68
CA ALA A 81 7.31 -7.51 -2.76
C ALA A 81 8.20 -7.37 -1.52
N GLY A 82 9.44 -6.90 -1.70
CA GLY A 82 10.38 -6.59 -0.61
C GLY A 82 9.84 -5.51 0.32
N ALA A 83 9.33 -4.41 -0.23
CA ALA A 83 8.73 -3.31 0.55
C ALA A 83 7.52 -3.79 1.37
N VAL A 84 6.59 -4.53 0.76
CA VAL A 84 5.42 -5.08 1.48
C VAL A 84 5.83 -6.00 2.61
N CYS A 85 6.83 -6.87 2.40
CA CYS A 85 7.34 -7.77 3.42
C CYS A 85 8.01 -7.00 4.58
N ALA A 86 8.86 -6.02 4.28
CA ALA A 86 9.53 -5.20 5.28
C ALA A 86 8.52 -4.46 6.17
N VAL A 87 7.49 -3.87 5.55
CA VAL A 87 6.45 -3.11 6.25
C VAL A 87 5.59 -4.04 7.11
N PHE A 88 5.25 -5.25 6.62
CA PHE A 88 4.52 -6.25 7.41
C PHE A 88 5.29 -6.65 8.67
N VAL A 89 6.61 -6.84 8.55
CA VAL A 89 7.48 -7.13 9.69
C VAL A 89 7.52 -5.95 10.65
N LEU A 90 7.74 -4.73 10.15
CA LEU A 90 7.80 -3.51 10.98
C LEU A 90 6.51 -3.27 11.76
N LYS A 91 5.34 -3.45 11.13
CA LYS A 91 4.03 -3.36 11.79
C LYS A 91 3.95 -4.26 13.02
N ARG A 92 4.51 -5.48 12.95
CA ARG A 92 4.44 -6.45 14.05
C ARG A 92 5.17 -6.00 15.32
N PHE A 93 6.15 -5.11 15.18
CA PHE A 93 6.94 -4.58 16.30
C PHE A 93 6.52 -3.17 16.74
N SER A 94 5.54 -2.58 16.07
CA SER A 94 5.10 -1.23 16.37
C SER A 94 3.97 -1.22 17.42
N HIS A 95 4.09 -0.31 18.38
CA HIS A 95 3.10 -0.07 19.44
C HIS A 95 2.53 1.35 19.39
N TRP A 96 2.68 2.04 18.26
CA TRP A 96 2.26 3.42 18.10
C TRP A 96 0.75 3.53 17.88
N HIS A 97 0.23 4.76 17.91
CA HIS A 97 -1.13 5.04 17.49
C HIS A 97 -1.26 4.76 16.00
N PHE A 98 -2.37 4.17 15.53
CA PHE A 98 -2.51 3.68 14.16
C PHE A 98 -2.25 4.77 13.10
N ILE A 99 -2.61 6.03 13.37
CA ILE A 99 -2.35 7.18 12.48
C ILE A 99 -0.84 7.37 12.27
N ILE A 100 -0.09 7.41 13.36
CA ILE A 100 1.37 7.59 13.35
C ILE A 100 2.02 6.37 12.70
N GLU A 101 1.53 5.19 13.03
CA GLU A 101 1.99 3.92 12.46
C GLU A 101 1.75 3.86 10.95
N THR A 102 0.59 4.33 10.47
CA THR A 102 0.26 4.36 9.04
C THR A 102 1.24 5.25 8.30
N ALA A 103 1.53 6.45 8.83
CA ALA A 103 2.51 7.34 8.22
C ALA A 103 3.89 6.69 8.17
N LEU A 104 4.39 6.22 9.31
CA LEU A 104 5.73 5.61 9.37
C LEU A 104 5.86 4.42 8.40
N LEU A 105 4.83 3.57 8.32
CA LEU A 105 4.83 2.41 7.45
C LEU A 105 4.70 2.80 5.97
N ALA A 106 3.90 3.81 5.63
CA ALA A 106 3.75 4.29 4.26
C ALA A 106 5.05 4.95 3.76
N GLY A 107 5.63 5.83 4.57
CA GLY A 107 6.91 6.45 4.27
C GLY A 107 8.06 5.45 4.18
N ALA A 108 8.13 4.49 5.11
CA ALA A 108 9.12 3.41 5.04
C ALA A 108 8.93 2.55 3.79
N ALA A 109 7.69 2.21 3.42
CA ALA A 109 7.38 1.45 2.21
C ALA A 109 7.90 2.18 0.96
N ALA A 110 7.64 3.48 0.85
CA ALA A 110 8.08 4.31 -0.27
C ALA A 110 9.59 4.42 -0.36
N ILE A 111 10.28 4.65 0.78
CA ILE A 111 11.74 4.73 0.84
C ILE A 111 12.37 3.39 0.45
N VAL A 112 11.90 2.28 1.04
CA VAL A 112 12.40 0.94 0.71
C VAL A 112 12.12 0.61 -0.75
N PHE A 113 10.93 0.93 -1.26
CA PHE A 113 10.62 0.75 -2.67
C PHE A 113 11.55 1.54 -3.58
N ALA A 114 11.83 2.81 -3.28
CA ALA A 114 12.74 3.63 -4.08
C ALA A 114 14.20 3.15 -3.98
N LEU A 115 14.68 2.80 -2.78
CA LEU A 115 16.03 2.25 -2.57
C LEU A 115 16.24 0.93 -3.30
N LEU A 116 15.19 0.12 -3.36
CA LEU A 116 15.15 -1.04 -4.22
C LEU A 116 15.03 -0.50 -5.66
N ALA A 117 13.85 -0.22 -6.20
CA ALA A 117 13.58 0.07 -7.61
C ALA A 117 14.55 1.00 -8.36
N ASP A 118 15.01 2.10 -7.75
CA ASP A 118 16.02 2.99 -8.34
C ASP A 118 16.73 3.81 -7.25
N PRO A 119 17.84 3.31 -6.69
CA PRO A 119 18.52 4.01 -5.60
C PRO A 119 19.07 5.37 -6.04
N ALA A 120 19.40 5.56 -7.33
CA ALA A 120 19.93 6.81 -7.83
C ALA A 120 18.86 7.92 -7.82
N TYR A 121 17.59 7.57 -7.99
CA TYR A 121 16.47 8.50 -7.97
C TYR A 121 16.40 9.34 -6.67
N LEU A 122 16.65 8.71 -5.52
CA LEU A 122 16.63 9.36 -4.21
C LEU A 122 17.67 10.48 -4.08
N PHE A 123 18.85 10.28 -4.67
CA PHE A 123 19.96 11.23 -4.57
C PHE A 123 19.95 12.27 -5.69
N LEU A 124 19.52 11.88 -6.89
CA LEU A 124 19.48 12.76 -8.06
C LEU A 124 18.25 13.67 -8.06
N PHE A 125 17.11 13.21 -7.51
CA PHE A 125 15.85 13.95 -7.52
C PHE A 125 15.18 14.01 -6.13
N PRO A 126 15.87 14.49 -5.08
CA PRO A 126 15.36 14.44 -3.70
C PRO A 126 14.06 15.24 -3.52
N ALA A 127 13.93 16.39 -4.18
CA ALA A 127 12.70 17.20 -4.12
C ALA A 127 11.50 16.49 -4.77
N ARG A 128 11.73 15.79 -5.89
CA ARG A 128 10.71 15.03 -6.61
C ARG A 128 10.25 13.83 -5.78
N PHE A 129 11.21 13.11 -5.19
CA PHE A 129 10.93 12.03 -4.26
C PHE A 129 10.16 12.52 -3.02
N GLY A 130 10.53 13.68 -2.45
CA GLY A 130 9.82 14.26 -1.31
C GLY A 130 8.34 14.54 -1.62
N VAL A 131 8.04 15.01 -2.84
CA VAL A 131 6.65 15.20 -3.30
C VAL A 131 5.93 13.87 -3.48
N GLU A 132 6.57 12.86 -4.08
CA GLU A 132 5.99 11.51 -4.21
C GLU A 132 5.71 10.87 -2.85
N LEU A 133 6.61 11.05 -1.89
CA LEU A 133 6.44 10.60 -0.51
C LEU A 133 5.19 11.23 0.10
N LEU A 134 5.01 12.55 -0.01
CA LEU A 134 3.80 13.23 0.46
C LEU A 134 2.53 12.68 -0.18
N TYR A 135 2.57 12.35 -1.47
CA TYR A 135 1.42 11.75 -2.15
C TYR A 135 1.13 10.32 -1.70
N VAL A 136 2.16 9.51 -1.45
CA VAL A 136 2.01 8.15 -0.90
C VAL A 136 1.40 8.21 0.50
N GLU A 137 1.88 9.11 1.34
CA GLU A 137 1.34 9.35 2.68
C GLU A 137 -0.15 9.75 2.62
N LEU A 138 -0.47 10.76 1.80
CA LEU A 138 -1.85 11.22 1.63
C LEU A 138 -2.76 10.10 1.11
N ALA A 139 -2.29 9.32 0.13
CA ALA A 139 -3.03 8.19 -0.41
C ALA A 139 -3.23 7.08 0.63
N ALA A 140 -2.24 6.82 1.49
CA ALA A 140 -2.35 5.85 2.57
C ALA A 140 -3.40 6.29 3.60
N PHE A 141 -3.41 7.57 3.99
CA PHE A 141 -4.43 8.12 4.88
C PHE A 141 -5.83 8.10 4.29
N LEU A 142 -5.99 8.47 3.01
CA LEU A 142 -7.27 8.39 2.31
C LEU A 142 -7.76 6.94 2.24
N SER A 143 -6.88 6.00 1.89
CA SER A 143 -7.19 4.57 1.86
C SER A 143 -7.64 4.08 3.23
N LEU A 144 -6.94 4.48 4.28
CA LEU A 144 -7.30 4.14 5.66
C LEU A 144 -8.68 4.69 6.05
N GLY A 145 -8.98 5.95 5.70
CA GLY A 145 -10.28 6.57 5.96
C GLY A 145 -11.43 5.87 5.23
N VAL A 146 -11.23 5.51 3.96
CA VAL A 146 -12.21 4.70 3.20
C VAL A 146 -12.40 3.34 3.86
N LEU A 147 -11.32 2.68 4.26
CA LEU A 147 -11.40 1.38 4.94
C LEU A 147 -12.13 1.49 6.29
N MET A 148 -11.97 2.59 7.03
CA MET A 148 -12.73 2.81 8.27
C MET A 148 -14.24 2.92 8.02
N LEU A 149 -14.65 3.60 6.95
CA LEU A 149 -16.06 3.72 6.56
C LEU A 149 -16.66 2.37 6.16
N VAL A 150 -15.86 1.50 5.53
CA VAL A 150 -16.33 0.20 5.02
C VAL A 150 -16.25 -0.90 6.08
N TYR A 151 -15.22 -0.89 6.92
CA TYR A 151 -14.89 -2.00 7.82
C TYR A 151 -14.97 -1.66 9.32
N GLY A 152 -15.20 -0.40 9.68
CA GLY A 152 -15.12 0.08 11.06
C GLY A 152 -13.68 0.32 11.52
N PRO A 153 -13.45 0.59 12.81
CA PRO A 153 -12.12 0.90 13.33
C PRO A 153 -11.14 -0.28 13.18
N PRO A 154 -9.83 0.00 12.97
CA PRO A 154 -8.82 -1.02 12.80
C PRO A 154 -8.66 -1.90 14.05
N GLN A 155 -8.24 -3.15 13.85
CA GLN A 155 -8.18 -4.15 14.93
C GLN A 155 -7.17 -3.79 16.04
N ASN A 156 -6.18 -2.95 15.73
CA ASN A 156 -5.21 -2.47 16.72
C ASN A 156 -5.82 -1.51 17.76
N GLU A 157 -6.93 -0.84 17.46
CA GLU A 157 -7.65 0.00 18.43
C GLU A 157 -8.52 -0.84 19.36
N THR A 158 -9.15 -1.90 18.85
CA THR A 158 -10.04 -2.77 19.66
C THR A 158 -9.30 -3.65 20.66
N ARG A 159 -7.97 -3.79 20.55
CA ARG A 159 -7.14 -4.44 21.60
C ARG A 159 -6.67 -3.47 22.68
N ARG A 160 -6.83 -2.15 22.51
CA ARG A 160 -6.38 -1.11 23.46
C ARG A 160 -7.54 -0.44 24.22
N ALA A 161 -8.79 -0.68 23.82
CA ALA A 161 -10.00 -0.27 24.53
C ALA A 161 -10.49 -1.41 25.43
#